data_AF-A0A957C0G9-F1
#
_entry.id   AF-A0A957C0G9-F1
#
_cell.length_a   1.000
_cell.length_b   1.000
_cell.length_c   1.000
_cell.angle_alpha   90.00
_cell.angle_beta   90.00
_cell.angle_gamma   90.00
#
_symmetry.space_group_name_H-M   'P 1'
#
loop_
_entity.id
_entity.type
_entity.pdbx_description
1 polymer ?
#
loop_
_entity_poly.entity_id
_entity_poly.type
_entity_poly.pdbx_seq_one_letter_code
_entity_poly.pdbx_strand_id
1 'polypeptide(L)'
;MRRWSVLLFILLLSVPLSAQESTEEPTIPDPMPLVDTGEQDITNILLIGSATEHNSYDMGLTDTLMVVSVNQSAEHVAVVSIPRDLYVYAEGEGMVTINQVYFMAERHEMGSGIAALKSAITYNLGLEIDYYARVDFDEFSSLVDLVGGVDI
;
A
#
# COMPACT_ATOMS: atom_id res chain seq x y z
N MET A 1 -68.35 43.89 6.31
CA MET A 1 -68.03 44.16 4.89
C MET A 1 -67.00 43.13 4.43
N ARG A 2 -67.27 42.43 3.33
CA ARG A 2 -66.50 41.31 2.75
C ARG A 2 -65.17 41.80 2.15
N ARG A 3 -64.15 40.92 2.08
CA ARG A 3 -63.21 40.66 0.94
C ARG A 3 -62.10 39.69 1.38
N TRP A 4 -62.15 38.43 0.94
CA TRP A 4 -61.32 37.75 -0.09
C TRP A 4 -60.31 36.78 0.58
N SER A 5 -60.50 35.46 0.50
CA SER A 5 -59.97 34.54 -0.54
C SER A 5 -58.43 34.62 -0.61
N VAL A 6 -57.66 33.56 -0.30
CA VAL A 6 -57.33 32.46 -1.23
C VAL A 6 -56.92 31.18 -0.47
N LEU A 7 -57.40 30.04 -0.99
CA LEU A 7 -57.05 28.64 -0.71
C LEU A 7 -55.59 28.27 -1.05
N LEU A 8 -54.99 27.30 -0.34
CA LEU A 8 -54.33 26.09 -0.90
C LEU A 8 -53.77 25.24 0.28
N PHE A 9 -54.43 24.17 0.73
CA PHE A 9 -54.23 22.77 0.32
C PHE A 9 -52.77 22.38 0.04
N ILE A 10 -52.14 21.67 0.99
CA ILE A 10 -51.33 20.47 0.73
C ILE A 10 -51.18 19.70 2.05
N LEU A 11 -51.88 18.56 2.11
CA LEU A 11 -51.60 17.45 2.98
C LEU A 11 -50.60 16.58 2.20
N LEU A 12 -49.31 16.65 2.53
CA LEU A 12 -48.29 15.75 1.98
C LEU A 12 -47.54 15.11 3.14
N LEU A 13 -47.62 13.79 3.16
CA LEU A 13 -46.95 12.84 4.02
C LEU A 13 -45.71 13.40 4.72
N SER A 14 -45.77 13.44 6.04
CA SER A 14 -44.60 13.24 6.89
C SER A 14 -44.05 11.83 6.63
N VAL A 15 -43.33 11.65 5.52
CA VAL A 15 -42.33 10.58 5.44
C VAL A 15 -41.23 11.04 6.40
N PRO A 16 -40.99 10.38 7.54
CA PRO A 16 -39.79 10.69 8.30
C PRO A 16 -38.63 10.45 7.34
N LEU A 17 -37.74 11.44 7.25
CA LEU A 17 -36.48 11.35 6.52
C LEU A 17 -35.59 10.31 7.22
N SER A 18 -36.00 9.05 7.17
CA SER A 18 -35.23 7.87 7.53
C SER A 18 -34.45 7.44 6.28
N ALA A 19 -33.76 8.39 5.67
CA ALA A 19 -32.53 8.06 4.95
C ALA A 19 -31.46 8.01 6.04
N GLN A 20 -31.42 6.88 6.75
CA GLN A 20 -30.28 6.53 7.59
C GLN A 20 -29.14 6.24 6.61
N GLU A 21 -28.44 7.29 6.19
CA GLU A 21 -27.07 7.14 5.69
C GLU A 21 -26.33 6.37 6.79
N SER A 22 -25.98 5.13 6.46
CA SER A 22 -25.12 4.31 7.30
C SER A 22 -23.78 5.03 7.37
N THR A 23 -23.58 5.76 8.46
CA THR A 23 -22.26 6.19 8.92
C THR A 23 -21.57 4.96 9.49
N GLU A 24 -21.18 4.01 8.63
CA GLU A 24 -20.10 3.12 9.01
C GLU A 24 -18.82 3.97 9.00
N GLU A 25 -18.26 4.22 10.20
CA GLU A 25 -16.90 4.74 10.31
C GLU A 25 -15.98 3.84 9.47
N PRO A 26 -15.03 4.39 8.70
CA PRO A 26 -14.10 3.57 7.95
C PRO A 26 -13.37 2.66 8.93
N THR A 27 -13.74 1.38 8.92
CA THR A 27 -13.14 0.39 9.80
C THR A 27 -11.77 0.06 9.26
N ILE A 28 -10.77 0.15 10.12
CA ILE A 28 -9.43 -0.36 9.82
C ILE A 28 -9.60 -1.87 9.58
N PRO A 29 -9.16 -2.40 8.43
CA PRO A 29 -9.30 -3.82 8.13
C PRO A 29 -8.46 -4.62 9.13
N ASP A 30 -8.91 -5.80 9.57
CA ASP A 30 -8.09 -6.65 10.44
C ASP A 30 -6.78 -7.06 9.74
N PRO A 31 -5.65 -7.19 10.48
CA PRO A 31 -4.41 -7.66 9.91
C PRO A 31 -4.56 -9.08 9.36
N MET A 32 -3.93 -9.34 8.21
CA MET A 32 -3.81 -10.69 7.69
C MET A 32 -3.01 -11.56 8.66
N PRO A 33 -3.43 -12.83 8.87
CA PRO A 33 -2.62 -13.77 9.62
C PRO A 33 -1.27 -13.94 8.92
N LEU A 34 -0.21 -14.08 9.72
CA LEU A 34 1.12 -14.38 9.18
C LEU A 34 1.08 -15.70 8.43
N VAL A 35 1.81 -15.76 7.32
CA VAL A 35 1.98 -16.99 6.56
C VAL A 35 2.78 -17.97 7.42
N ASP A 36 2.16 -19.09 7.78
CA ASP A 36 2.81 -20.17 8.53
C ASP A 36 3.81 -20.91 7.64
N THR A 37 5.09 -20.73 7.92
CA THR A 37 6.19 -21.40 7.24
C THR A 37 6.56 -22.74 7.89
N GLY A 38 5.92 -23.12 9.00
CA GLY A 38 6.28 -24.27 9.81
C GLY A 38 7.76 -24.23 10.22
N GLU A 39 8.47 -25.35 10.05
CA GLU A 39 9.90 -25.48 10.34
C GLU A 39 10.80 -25.10 9.14
N GLN A 40 10.23 -24.50 8.08
CA GLN A 40 11.00 -24.16 6.89
C GLN A 40 11.83 -22.89 7.13
N ASP A 41 13.09 -22.94 6.71
CA ASP A 41 13.99 -21.79 6.67
C ASP A 41 13.72 -20.98 5.39
N ILE A 42 12.79 -20.02 5.52
CA ILE A 42 12.41 -19.09 4.45
C ILE A 42 12.90 -17.70 4.81
N THR A 43 13.67 -17.10 3.89
CA THR A 43 14.07 -15.69 3.97
C THR A 43 13.33 -14.89 2.91
N ASN A 44 12.61 -13.85 3.32
CA ASN A 44 11.89 -12.94 2.45
C ASN A 44 12.67 -11.64 2.26
N ILE A 45 12.99 -11.32 1.01
CA ILE A 45 13.74 -10.13 0.61
C ILE A 45 12.83 -9.24 -0.23
N LEU A 46 12.59 -8.01 0.23
CA LEU A 46 11.84 -7.01 -0.52
C LEU A 46 12.75 -6.24 -1.48
N LEU A 47 12.52 -6.40 -2.77
CA LEU A 47 13.16 -5.61 -3.82
C LEU A 47 12.30 -4.39 -4.14
N ILE A 48 12.92 -3.22 -4.10
CA ILE A 48 12.26 -1.92 -4.30
C ILE A 48 12.94 -1.21 -5.46
N GLY A 49 12.19 -0.95 -6.53
CA GLY A 49 12.59 -0.06 -7.62
C GLY A 49 12.01 1.34 -7.38
N SER A 50 12.86 2.35 -7.47
CA SER A 50 12.50 3.76 -7.30
C SER A 50 13.01 4.57 -8.49
N ALA A 51 12.15 5.37 -9.11
CA ALA A 51 12.56 6.42 -10.03
C ALA A 51 12.70 7.73 -9.25
N THR A 52 13.82 7.91 -8.55
CA THR A 52 14.13 9.18 -7.87
C THR A 52 15.02 10.02 -8.76
N GLU A 53 14.59 11.23 -9.12
CA GLU A 53 15.48 12.13 -9.88
C GLU A 53 16.71 12.49 -9.03
N HIS A 54 17.90 12.34 -9.64
CA HIS A 54 19.25 12.42 -9.06
C HIS A 54 19.60 13.72 -8.30
N ASN A 55 18.69 14.69 -8.15
CA ASN A 55 18.96 16.01 -7.57
C ASN A 55 17.84 16.60 -6.70
N SER A 56 16.82 15.83 -6.37
CA SER A 56 15.73 16.30 -5.52
C SER A 56 15.73 15.57 -4.19
N TYR A 57 15.43 16.31 -3.12
CA TYR A 57 14.94 15.77 -1.84
C TYR A 57 13.59 15.03 -2.01
N ASP A 58 13.33 14.48 -3.18
CA ASP A 58 12.12 13.77 -3.52
C ASP A 58 12.27 12.37 -2.96
N MET A 59 11.46 12.07 -1.95
CA MET A 59 11.47 10.78 -1.28
C MET A 59 10.95 9.66 -2.22
N GLY A 60 10.38 10.03 -3.38
CA GLY A 60 10.06 9.15 -4.50
C GLY A 60 8.94 8.15 -4.21
N LEU A 61 8.11 7.87 -5.20
CA LEU A 61 7.19 6.73 -5.13
C LEU A 61 7.94 5.43 -5.45
N THR A 62 7.51 4.32 -4.88
CA THR A 62 8.05 3.00 -5.26
C THR A 62 7.30 2.48 -6.49
N ASP A 63 7.97 2.43 -7.63
CA ASP A 63 7.37 2.02 -8.90
C ASP A 63 7.35 0.49 -9.06
N THR A 64 8.26 -0.20 -8.40
CA THR A 64 8.35 -1.67 -8.43
C THR A 64 8.56 -2.22 -7.03
N LEU A 65 7.72 -3.17 -6.64
CA LEU A 65 7.84 -3.93 -5.41
C LEU A 65 7.79 -5.42 -5.74
N MET A 66 8.80 -6.17 -5.31
CA MET A 66 8.83 -7.62 -5.47
C MET A 66 9.31 -8.27 -4.17
N VAL A 67 8.69 -9.37 -3.78
CA VAL A 67 9.18 -10.21 -2.69
C VAL A 67 9.86 -11.42 -3.30
N VAL A 68 11.13 -11.62 -2.94
CA VAL A 68 11.90 -12.82 -3.23
C VAL A 68 11.92 -13.67 -1.98
N SER A 69 11.32 -14.85 -2.05
CA SER A 69 11.29 -15.82 -0.96
C SER A 69 12.28 -16.94 -1.27
N VAL A 70 13.34 -17.02 -0.48
CA VAL A 70 14.37 -18.07 -0.58
C VAL A 70 14.06 -19.13 0.46
N ASN A 71 13.60 -20.30 0.02
CA ASN A 71 13.36 -21.45 0.88
C ASN A 71 14.61 -22.35 0.85
N GLN A 72 15.43 -22.23 1.89
CA GLN A 72 16.68 -23.00 2.00
C GLN A 72 16.40 -24.48 2.29
N SER A 73 15.30 -24.79 2.99
CA SER A 73 14.92 -26.17 3.29
C SER A 73 14.48 -26.96 2.06
N ALA A 74 13.85 -26.30 1.10
CA ALA A 74 13.32 -26.90 -0.13
C ALA A 74 14.18 -26.61 -1.38
N GLU A 75 15.30 -25.90 -1.24
CA GLU A 75 16.16 -25.45 -2.34
C GLU A 75 15.38 -24.73 -3.46
N HIS A 76 14.40 -23.90 -3.08
CA HIS A 76 13.50 -23.24 -4.00
C HIS A 76 13.49 -21.72 -3.81
N VAL A 77 13.37 -20.99 -4.91
CA VAL A 77 13.21 -19.52 -4.90
C VAL A 77 11.92 -19.15 -5.61
N ALA A 78 11.06 -18.41 -4.92
CA ALA A 78 9.87 -17.82 -5.49
C ALA A 78 10.03 -16.30 -5.56
N VAL A 79 9.53 -15.70 -6.64
CA VAL A 79 9.49 -14.25 -6.81
C VAL A 79 8.05 -13.84 -7.12
N VAL A 80 7.53 -12.90 -6.35
CA VAL A 80 6.17 -12.37 -6.51
C VAL A 80 6.21 -10.87 -6.58
N SER A 81 5.64 -10.30 -7.64
CA SER A 81 5.44 -8.86 -7.76
C SER A 81 4.25 -8.40 -6.93
N ILE A 82 4.43 -7.33 -6.16
CA ILE A 82 3.35 -6.61 -5.51
C ILE A 82 2.91 -5.47 -6.46
N PRO A 83 1.65 -5.43 -6.90
CA PRO A 83 1.17 -4.35 -7.76
C PRO A 83 1.28 -2.99 -7.04
N ARG A 84 1.87 -1.98 -7.70
CA ARG A 84 2.09 -0.64 -7.11
C ARG A 84 0.81 0.05 -6.60
N ASP A 85 -0.30 -0.24 -7.25
CA ASP A 85 -1.62 0.35 -6.99
C ASP A 85 -2.45 -0.52 -6.02
N LEU A 86 -1.83 -1.52 -5.38
CA LEU A 86 -2.49 -2.32 -4.34
C LEU A 86 -2.94 -1.40 -3.21
N TYR A 87 -4.23 -1.40 -2.91
CA TYR A 87 -4.83 -0.60 -1.85
C TYR A 87 -4.67 -1.32 -0.51
N VAL A 88 -3.93 -0.69 0.40
CA VAL A 88 -3.46 -1.28 1.67
C VAL A 88 -3.73 -0.34 2.83
N TYR A 89 -3.88 -0.91 4.02
CA TYR A 89 -3.79 -0.16 5.25
C TYR A 89 -2.32 0.08 5.62
N ALA A 90 -1.95 1.33 5.89
CA ALA A 90 -0.67 1.69 6.47
C ALA A 90 -0.89 2.44 7.78
N GLU A 91 -0.21 1.99 8.84
CA GLU A 91 -0.31 2.60 10.16
C GLU A 91 0.13 4.07 10.10
N GLY A 92 -0.67 4.97 10.68
CA GLY A 92 -0.45 6.42 10.63
C GLY A 92 -0.98 7.10 9.36
N GLU A 93 -1.14 6.37 8.25
CA GLU A 93 -1.61 6.91 6.95
C GLU A 93 -3.06 6.54 6.63
N GLY A 94 -3.58 5.46 7.20
CA GLY A 94 -4.87 4.89 6.85
C GLY A 94 -4.81 4.07 5.55
N MET A 95 -5.87 4.09 4.77
CA MET A 95 -5.95 3.35 3.50
C MET A 95 -5.31 4.14 2.36
N VAL A 96 -4.24 3.60 1.78
CA VAL A 96 -3.46 4.23 0.70
C VAL A 96 -3.04 3.19 -0.34
N THR A 97 -2.57 3.60 -1.51
CA THR A 97 -1.89 2.67 -2.42
C THR A 97 -0.48 2.38 -1.89
N ILE A 98 -0.02 1.14 -2.04
CA ILE A 98 1.24 0.69 -1.43
C ILE A 98 2.47 1.48 -1.90
N ASN A 99 2.46 2.00 -3.14
CA ASN A 99 3.53 2.83 -3.65
C ASN A 99 3.70 4.19 -2.94
N GLN A 100 2.66 4.67 -2.24
CA GLN A 100 2.70 5.92 -1.49
C GLN A 100 3.23 5.73 -0.07
N VAL A 101 3.19 4.51 0.48
CA VAL A 101 3.51 4.23 1.89
C VAL A 101 4.91 4.72 2.26
N TYR A 102 5.91 4.41 1.43
CA TYR A 102 7.29 4.83 1.66
C TYR A 102 7.39 6.36 1.77
N PHE A 103 6.86 7.06 0.77
CA PHE A 103 6.93 8.51 0.67
C PHE A 103 6.20 9.22 1.81
N MET A 104 4.99 8.76 2.17
CA MET A 104 4.20 9.38 3.23
C MET A 104 4.85 9.21 4.60
N ALA A 105 5.37 8.01 4.88
CA ALA A 105 6.11 7.74 6.10
C ALA A 105 7.38 8.61 6.22
N GLU A 106 8.20 8.71 5.16
CA GLU A 106 9.38 9.59 5.16
C GLU A 106 9.04 11.08 5.38
N ARG A 107 7.87 11.52 4.90
CA ARG A 107 7.37 12.90 5.12
C ARG A 107 6.95 13.15 6.56
N HIS A 108 6.41 12.14 7.24
CA HIS A 108 6.05 12.24 8.65
C HIS A 108 7.27 12.09 9.57
N GLU A 109 8.12 11.11 9.29
CA GLU A 109 9.35 10.84 10.02
C GLU A 109 10.45 10.37 9.06
N MET A 110 11.48 11.20 8.88
CA MET A 110 12.61 10.89 8.02
C MET A 110 13.32 9.61 8.47
N GLY A 111 13.52 8.66 7.55
CA GLY A 111 14.10 7.34 7.78
C GLY A 111 13.09 6.24 8.10
N SER A 112 11.79 6.54 8.20
CA SER A 112 10.76 5.56 8.55
C SER A 112 10.18 4.78 7.35
N GLY A 113 10.48 5.19 6.11
CA GLY A 113 9.78 4.70 4.92
C GLY A 113 9.89 3.21 4.69
N ILE A 114 11.07 2.62 4.91
CA ILE A 114 11.27 1.17 4.76
C ILE A 114 10.50 0.41 5.84
N ALA A 115 10.53 0.88 7.09
CA ALA A 115 9.82 0.22 8.18
C ALA A 115 8.31 0.25 7.95
N ALA A 116 7.78 1.40 7.51
CA ALA A 116 6.37 1.54 7.15
C ALA A 116 5.97 0.61 6.00
N LEU A 117 6.79 0.51 4.95
CA LEU A 117 6.53 -0.37 3.82
C LEU A 117 6.54 -1.86 4.22
N LYS A 118 7.53 -2.28 5.02
CA LYS A 118 7.58 -3.65 5.58
C LYS A 118 6.33 -3.93 6.42
N SER A 119 5.96 -3.00 7.31
CA SER A 119 4.78 -3.12 8.17
C SER A 119 3.48 -3.24 7.34
N ALA A 120 3.31 -2.40 6.33
CA ALA A 120 2.16 -2.48 5.42
C ALA A 120 2.08 -3.82 4.69
N ILE A 121 3.22 -4.35 4.23
CA ILE A 121 3.26 -5.67 3.58
C ILE A 121 2.86 -6.77 4.58
N THR A 122 3.46 -6.79 5.78
CA THR A 122 3.11 -7.78 6.81
C THR A 122 1.64 -7.69 7.17
N TYR A 123 1.12 -6.48 7.39
CA TYR A 123 -0.26 -6.25 7.81
C TYR A 123 -1.27 -6.71 6.76
N ASN A 124 -1.04 -6.41 5.49
CA ASN A 124 -2.03 -6.61 4.43
C ASN A 124 -1.86 -7.95 3.71
N LEU A 125 -0.68 -8.57 3.78
CA LEU A 125 -0.37 -9.80 3.04
C LEU A 125 0.09 -10.95 3.93
N GLY A 126 0.34 -10.72 5.23
CA GLY A 126 0.84 -11.74 6.15
C GLY A 126 2.28 -12.15 5.89
N LEU A 127 3.01 -11.43 5.04
CA LEU A 127 4.39 -11.74 4.67
C LEU A 127 5.36 -10.94 5.55
N GLU A 128 6.10 -11.64 6.41
CA GLU A 128 7.21 -11.02 7.14
C GLU A 128 8.38 -10.79 6.21
N ILE A 129 8.92 -9.57 6.21
CA ILE A 129 10.06 -9.19 5.37
C ILE A 129 11.32 -9.13 6.25
N ASP A 130 12.34 -9.93 5.91
CA ASP A 130 13.59 -9.97 6.66
C ASP A 130 14.53 -8.86 6.19
N TYR A 131 14.78 -8.85 4.89
CA TYR A 131 15.72 -7.95 4.23
C TYR A 131 15.05 -7.12 3.15
N TYR A 132 15.73 -6.06 2.73
CA TYR A 132 15.31 -5.28 1.58
C TYR A 132 16.53 -4.87 0.76
N ALA A 133 16.31 -4.64 -0.52
CA ALA A 133 17.25 -3.97 -1.40
C ALA A 133 16.47 -2.92 -2.19
N ARG A 134 16.94 -1.68 -2.16
CA ARG A 134 16.40 -0.58 -2.97
C ARG A 134 17.38 -0.25 -4.08
N VAL A 135 16.87 -0.13 -5.29
CA VAL A 135 17.66 0.22 -6.48
C VAL A 135 17.02 1.42 -7.15
N ASP A 136 17.84 2.42 -7.45
CA ASP A 136 17.47 3.53 -8.31
C ASP A 136 17.62 3.11 -9.79
N PHE A 137 16.60 3.38 -10.61
CA PHE A 137 16.63 3.01 -12.03
C PHE A 137 17.74 3.70 -12.83
N ASP A 138 18.19 4.89 -12.41
CA ASP A 138 19.31 5.57 -13.06
C ASP A 138 20.61 4.75 -12.91
N GLU A 139 20.80 4.11 -11.75
CA GLU A 139 21.96 3.27 -11.44
C GLU A 139 21.81 1.82 -11.91
N PHE A 140 20.57 1.36 -12.14
CA PHE A 140 20.27 -0.02 -12.53
C PHE A 140 20.97 -0.44 -13.84
N SER A 141 21.03 0.46 -14.83
CA SER A 141 21.72 0.21 -16.11
C SER A 141 23.20 -0.15 -15.91
N SER A 142 23.88 0.57 -15.02
CA SER A 142 25.30 0.34 -14.71
C SER A 142 25.52 -0.99 -13.98
N LEU A 143 24.58 -1.40 -13.13
CA LEU A 143 24.61 -2.72 -12.48
C LEU A 143 24.45 -3.86 -13.49
N VAL A 144 23.54 -3.71 -14.46
CA VAL A 144 23.34 -4.70 -15.52
C VAL A 144 24.60 -4.84 -16.39
N ASP A 145 25.23 -3.73 -16.75
CA ASP A 145 26.47 -3.74 -17.53
C ASP A 145 27.63 -4.39 -16.75
N LEU A 146 27.70 -4.18 -15.43
CA LEU A 146 28.73 -4.78 -14.57
C LEU A 146 28.65 -6.31 -14.53
N VAL A 147 27.45 -6.88 -14.57
CA VAL A 147 27.25 -8.34 -14.57
C VAL A 147 27.35 -8.98 -15.96
N GLY A 148 27.67 -8.19 -16.98
CA GLY A 148 27.87 -8.67 -18.35
C GLY A 148 26.61 -8.65 -19.22
N GLY A 149 25.58 -7.91 -18.82
CA GLY A 149 24.30 -7.81 -19.53
C GLY A 149 23.33 -8.96 -19.24
N VAL A 150 22.13 -8.89 -19.82
CA VAL A 150 21.06 -9.90 -19.72
C VAL A 150 20.57 -10.24 -21.12
N ASP A 151 20.41 -11.54 -21.39
CA ASP A 151 19.76 -12.03 -22.62
C ASP A 151 18.25 -12.14 -22.39
N ILE A 152 17.44 -11.71 -23.37
CA ILE A 152 15.98 -11.46 -23.21
C ILE A 152 15.16 -12.24 -24.23
#